data_AF-A0A4P8SPN5-F1
#
_entry.id   AF-A0A4P8SPN5-F1
#
_cell.length_a   1.000
_cell.length_b   1.000
_cell.length_c   1.000
_cell.angle_alpha   90.00
_cell.angle_beta   90.00
_cell.angle_gamma   90.00
#
_symmetry.space_group_name_H-M   'P 1'
#
loop_
_entity.id
_entity.type
_entity.pdbx_description
1 polymer ?
#
loop_
_entity_poly.entity_id
_entity_poly.type
_entity_poly.pdbx_seq_one_letter_code
_entity_poly.pdbx_strand_id
1 'polypeptide(L)'
;MHPRTAWHRVLVTAVVAFLVLAAALYAASVFLAPADGRNTAGLFVGWAMFAVLGAIAAGIVDFFVRPLGGRSGDADVLAAAEEARTGSTRVQQGRAGAR
;
A
#
# COMPACT_ATOMS: atom_id res chain seq x y z
N MET A 1 -2.96 -12.31 -15.08
CA MET A 1 -2.81 -11.38 -13.93
C MET A 1 -1.33 -11.14 -13.71
N HIS A 2 -0.87 -9.89 -13.65
CA HIS A 2 0.55 -9.64 -13.38
C HIS A 2 0.90 -10.12 -11.96
N PRO A 3 2.00 -10.88 -11.78
CA PRO A 3 2.39 -11.43 -10.46
C PRO A 3 2.55 -10.34 -9.39
N ARG A 4 2.88 -9.12 -9.83
CA ARG A 4 3.00 -7.91 -9.00
C ARG A 4 1.70 -7.50 -8.31
N THR A 5 0.56 -7.60 -9.02
CA THR A 5 -0.76 -7.20 -8.47
C THR A 5 -1.29 -8.25 -7.49
N ALA A 6 -0.95 -9.52 -7.70
CA ALA A 6 -1.31 -10.60 -6.79
C ALA A 6 -0.60 -10.48 -5.44
N TRP A 7 0.71 -10.19 -5.45
CA TRP A 7 1.50 -10.07 -4.23
C TRP A 7 1.08 -8.91 -3.34
N HIS A 8 0.77 -7.75 -3.92
CA HIS A 8 0.25 -6.60 -3.17
C HIS A 8 -1.08 -6.93 -2.49
N ARG A 9 -2.02 -7.57 -3.21
CA ARG A 9 -3.30 -7.97 -2.62
C ARG A 9 -3.11 -8.93 -1.45
N VAL A 10 -2.18 -9.87 -1.57
CA VAL A 10 -1.84 -10.80 -0.48
C VAL A 10 -1.29 -10.06 0.75
N LEU A 11 -0.34 -9.15 0.56
CA LEU A 11 0.22 -8.37 1.68
C LEU A 11 -0.82 -7.45 2.34
N VAL A 12 -1.65 -6.77 1.55
CA VAL A 12 -2.77 -5.96 2.07
C VAL A 12 -3.75 -6.84 2.84
N THR A 13 -4.13 -8.00 2.30
CA THR A 13 -5.02 -8.91 3.02
C THR A 13 -4.40 -9.42 4.32
N ALA A 14 -3.09 -9.67 4.36
CA ALA A 14 -2.39 -10.06 5.57
C ALA A 14 -2.41 -8.94 6.62
N VAL A 15 -2.12 -7.70 6.23
CA VAL A 15 -2.20 -6.52 7.12
C VAL A 15 -3.60 -6.37 7.70
N VAL A 16 -4.63 -6.41 6.84
CA VAL A 16 -6.02 -6.29 7.28
C VAL A 16 -6.39 -7.42 8.24
N ALA A 17 -5.99 -8.66 7.95
CA ALA A 17 -6.24 -9.80 8.83
C ALA A 17 -5.58 -9.63 10.21
N PHE A 18 -4.32 -9.17 10.27
CA PHE A 18 -3.65 -8.89 11.55
C PHE A 18 -4.32 -7.77 12.34
N LEU A 19 -4.81 -6.72 11.68
CA LEU A 19 -5.54 -5.64 12.35
C LEU A 19 -6.88 -6.11 12.91
N VAL A 20 -7.63 -6.91 12.14
CA VAL A 20 -8.89 -7.52 12.61
C VAL A 20 -8.64 -8.44 13.80
N LEU A 21 -7.57 -9.26 13.74
CA LEU A 21 -7.18 -10.13 14.84
C LEU A 21 -6.80 -9.33 16.09
N ALA A 22 -6.04 -8.24 15.94
CA ALA A 22 -5.68 -7.35 17.04
C ALA A 22 -6.92 -6.72 17.69
N ALA A 23 -7.88 -6.25 16.89
CA ALA A 23 -9.14 -5.70 17.38
C ALA A 23 -9.96 -6.75 18.13
N ALA A 24 -10.04 -7.98 17.63
CA ALA A 24 -10.72 -9.09 18.28
C ALA A 24 -10.06 -9.47 19.62
N LEU A 25 -8.72 -9.54 19.66
CA LEU A 25 -7.95 -9.81 20.88
C LEU A 25 -8.13 -8.70 21.92
N TYR A 26 -8.15 -7.44 21.49
CA TYR A 26 -8.43 -6.31 22.38
C TYR A 26 -9.86 -6.38 22.95
N ALA A 27 -10.86 -6.63 22.10
CA ALA A 27 -12.23 -6.82 22.54
C ALA A 27 -12.36 -7.98 23.54
N ALA A 28 -11.71 -9.11 23.27
CA ALA A 28 -11.65 -10.25 24.19
C ALA A 28 -11.01 -9.86 25.54
N SER A 29 -9.96 -9.03 25.54
CA SER A 29 -9.36 -8.53 26.78
C SER A 29 -10.37 -7.77 27.65
N VAL A 30 -11.25 -6.98 27.02
CA VAL A 30 -12.26 -6.16 27.72
C VAL A 30 -13.41 -7.01 28.21
N PHE A 31 -13.92 -7.92 27.37
CA PHE A 31 -15.06 -8.78 27.72
C PHE A 31 -14.71 -9.87 28.74
N LEU A 32 -13.48 -10.39 28.71
CA LEU A 32 -13.04 -11.44 29.65
C LEU A 32 -12.35 -10.87 30.90
N ALA A 33 -12.02 -9.57 30.94
CA ALA A 33 -11.48 -8.92 32.13
C ALA A 33 -12.33 -9.13 33.41
N PRO A 34 -13.67 -9.14 33.38
CA PRO A 34 -14.47 -9.36 34.58
C PRO A 34 -14.38 -10.78 35.17
N ALA A 35 -13.99 -11.78 34.36
CA ALA A 35 -13.98 -13.19 34.78
C ALA A 35 -12.71 -13.58 35.56
N ASP A 36 -11.54 -13.12 35.12
CA ASP A 36 -10.23 -13.49 35.70
C ASP A 36 -9.34 -12.27 36.05
N GLY A 37 -9.88 -11.07 35.91
CA GLY A 37 -9.19 -9.84 36.31
C GLY A 37 -7.99 -9.46 35.43
N ARG A 38 -7.04 -8.73 36.04
CA ARG A 38 -5.91 -8.05 35.39
C ARG A 38 -4.99 -9.00 34.60
N ASN A 39 -4.87 -10.26 35.00
CA ASN A 39 -3.94 -11.21 34.38
C ASN A 39 -4.42 -11.66 32.99
N THR A 40 -5.69 -12.00 32.86
CA THR A 40 -6.31 -12.38 31.58
C THR A 40 -6.39 -11.21 30.61
N ALA A 41 -6.76 -10.02 31.11
CA ALA A 41 -6.74 -8.80 30.30
C ALA A 41 -5.32 -8.50 29.76
N GLY A 42 -4.30 -8.62 30.61
CA GLY A 42 -2.90 -8.43 30.21
C GLY A 42 -2.42 -9.42 29.15
N LEU A 43 -2.88 -10.67 29.22
CA LEU A 43 -2.49 -11.71 28.27
C LEU A 43 -3.05 -11.42 26.86
N PHE A 44 -4.33 -11.07 26.74
CA PHE A 44 -4.94 -10.72 25.46
C PHE A 44 -4.40 -9.40 24.88
N VAL A 45 -4.12 -8.42 25.73
CA VAL A 45 -3.44 -7.17 25.31
C VAL A 45 -2.03 -7.48 24.80
N GLY A 46 -1.30 -8.39 25.45
CA GLY A 46 0.01 -8.86 24.99
C GLY A 46 -0.05 -9.48 23.59
N TRP A 47 -1.01 -10.38 23.35
CA TRP A 47 -1.22 -10.95 22.01
C TRP A 47 -1.65 -9.92 20.97
N ALA A 48 -2.50 -8.95 21.35
CA ALA A 48 -2.88 -7.84 20.47
C ALA A 48 -1.66 -7.01 20.05
N MET A 49 -0.70 -6.78 20.96
CA MET A 49 0.56 -6.09 20.65
C MET A 49 1.37 -6.85 19.58
N PHE A 50 1.48 -8.18 19.69
CA PHE A 50 2.16 -8.99 18.67
C PHE A 50 1.45 -8.95 17.31
N ALA A 51 0.12 -8.93 17.29
CA ALA A 51 -0.65 -8.78 16.06
C ALA A 51 -0.42 -7.40 15.41
N VAL A 52 -0.35 -6.32 16.20
CA VAL A 52 -0.02 -4.97 15.71
C VAL A 52 1.40 -4.94 15.15
N LEU A 53 2.39 -5.53 15.83
CA LEU A 53 3.75 -5.63 15.32
C LEU A 53 3.81 -6.40 14.00
N GLY A 54 3.05 -7.49 13.88
CA GLY A 54 2.90 -8.24 12.62
C GLY A 54 2.32 -7.40 11.49
N ALA A 55 1.28 -6.60 11.77
CA ALA A 55 0.70 -5.67 10.79
C ALA A 55 1.71 -4.60 10.34
N ILE A 56 2.49 -4.04 11.27
CA ILE A 56 3.54 -3.06 10.97
C ILE A 56 4.61 -3.69 10.06
N ALA A 57 5.10 -4.88 10.41
CA ALA A 57 6.11 -5.58 9.61
C ALA A 57 5.61 -5.87 8.19
N ALA A 58 4.37 -6.36 8.04
CA ALA A 58 3.77 -6.60 6.74
C ALA A 58 3.58 -5.31 5.93
N GLY A 59 3.18 -4.20 6.57
CA GLY A 59 3.11 -2.89 5.94
C GLY A 59 4.47 -2.37 5.47
N ILE A 60 5.54 -2.59 6.25
CA ILE A 60 6.91 -2.26 5.87
C ILE A 60 7.33 -3.07 4.63
N VAL A 61 7.05 -4.38 4.61
CA VAL A 61 7.34 -5.23 3.45
C VAL A 61 6.59 -4.74 2.20
N ASP A 62 5.30 -4.41 2.32
CA ASP A 62 4.53 -3.83 1.21
C ASP A 62 5.16 -2.52 0.71
N PHE A 63 5.60 -1.65 1.61
CA PHE A 63 6.29 -0.41 1.27
C PHE A 63 7.58 -0.63 0.48
N PHE A 64 8.41 -1.62 0.85
CA PHE A 64 9.64 -1.94 0.13
C PHE A 64 9.41 -2.65 -1.20
N VAL A 65 8.37 -3.47 -1.30
CA VAL A 65 7.99 -4.11 -2.57
C VAL A 65 7.33 -3.11 -3.52
N ARG A 66 6.76 -2.02 -2.99
CA ARG A 66 6.23 -0.92 -3.79
C ARG A 66 7.37 -0.23 -4.55
N PRO A 67 7.30 -0.14 -5.88
CA PRO A 67 8.16 0.77 -6.61
C PRO A 67 7.83 2.19 -6.13
N LEU A 68 8.83 2.92 -5.60
CA LEU A 68 8.71 4.35 -5.34
C LEU A 68 8.07 4.99 -6.58
N GLY A 69 6.89 5.57 -6.44
CA GLY A 69 6.04 6.06 -7.54
C GLY A 69 6.60 7.23 -8.36
N GLY A 70 7.92 7.35 -8.48
CA GLY A 70 8.61 8.41 -9.23
C GLY A 70 9.06 8.04 -10.63
N ARG A 71 8.70 6.85 -11.17
CA ARG A 71 9.09 6.47 -12.54
C ARG A 71 7.95 6.33 -13.54
N SER A 72 6.70 6.20 -13.10
CA SER A 72 5.56 6.12 -14.02
C SER A 72 4.98 7.51 -14.30
N GLY A 73 4.70 8.33 -13.28
CA GLY A 73 4.17 9.68 -13.47
C GLY A 73 5.14 10.61 -14.20
N ASP A 74 6.43 10.57 -13.85
CA ASP A 74 7.44 11.42 -14.48
C ASP A 74 7.73 10.97 -15.92
N ALA A 75 7.73 9.67 -16.19
CA ALA A 75 7.91 9.15 -17.56
C ALA A 75 6.69 9.41 -18.44
N ASP A 76 5.47 9.33 -17.91
CA ASP A 76 4.25 9.64 -18.64
C ASP A 76 4.13 11.15 -18.93
N VAL A 77 4.57 12.01 -18.00
CA VAL A 77 4.67 13.47 -18.21
C VAL A 77 5.78 13.80 -19.22
N LEU A 78 6.94 13.14 -19.14
CA LEU A 78 8.03 13.34 -20.11
C LEU A 78 7.63 12.85 -21.51
N ALA A 79 6.91 11.73 -21.59
CA ALA A 79 6.37 11.20 -22.83
C ALA A 79 5.30 12.14 -23.43
N ALA A 80 4.38 12.66 -22.60
CA ALA A 80 3.39 13.64 -23.03
C ALA A 80 4.02 14.96 -23.48
N ALA A 81 5.08 15.41 -22.79
CA ALA A 81 5.84 16.60 -23.18
C ALA A 81 6.60 16.39 -24.52
N GLU A 82 7.16 15.21 -24.75
CA GLU A 82 7.85 14.87 -25.99
C GLU A 82 6.88 14.69 -27.16
N GLU A 83 5.69 14.13 -26.92
CA GLU A 83 4.61 14.03 -27.90
C GLU A 83 4.09 15.42 -28.31
N ALA A 84 3.94 16.35 -27.36
CA ALA A 84 3.60 17.74 -27.66
C ALA A 84 4.70 18.46 -28.46
N ARG A 85 5.97 18.19 -28.15
CA ARG A 85 7.13 18.79 -28.83
C ARG A 85 7.28 18.29 -30.28
N THR A 86 7.06 17.00 -30.52
CA THR A 86 7.09 16.39 -31.86
C THR A 86 5.86 16.72 -32.70
N GLY A 87 4.69 16.90 -32.07
CA GLY A 87 3.47 17.39 -32.73
C GLY A 87 3.63 18.84 -33.25
N SER A 88 4.22 19.72 -32.44
CA SER A 88 4.46 21.13 -32.80
C SER A 88 5.42 21.29 -34.00
N THR A 89 6.46 20.48 -34.07
CA THR A 89 7.44 20.51 -35.18
C THR A 89 6.84 20.02 -36.49
N ARG A 90 5.99 18.99 -36.44
CA ARG A 90 5.28 18.45 -37.63
C ARG A 90 4.29 19.46 -38.22
N VAL A 91 3.59 20.22 -37.39
CA VAL A 91 2.67 21.30 -37.81
C VAL A 91 3.43 22.51 -38.38
N GLN A 92 4.58 22.87 -37.82
CA GLN A 92 5.42 23.96 -38.36
C GLN A 92 6.04 23.62 -39.71
N GLN A 93 6.55 22.40 -39.91
CA GLN A 93 7.08 21.96 -41.21
C GLN A 93 6.02 21.99 -42.32
N GLY A 94 4.79 21.52 -42.03
CA GLY A 94 3.68 21.56 -43.00
C GLY A 94 3.28 22.98 -43.40
N ARG A 95 3.46 23.96 -42.51
CA ARG A 95 3.16 25.37 -42.79
C ARG A 95 4.30 26.11 -43.50
N ALA A 96 5.55 25.66 -43.32
CA ALA A 96 6.73 26.23 -43.95
C ALA A 96 6.96 25.71 -45.39
N GLY A 97 6.52 24.49 -45.70
CA GLY A 97 6.61 23.90 -47.05
C GLY A 97 5.46 24.25 -48.00
N ALA A 98 4.46 25.01 -47.54
CA ALA A 98 3.30 25.43 -48.33
C ALA A 98 3.41 26.88 -48.87
N ARG A 99 4.63 27.42 -48.98
CA ARG A 99 4.93 28.72 -49.58
C ARG A 99 5.85 28.55 -50.78
#